data_AF-A0A9W2Z3I7-F1
#
_entry.id   AF-A0A9W2Z3I7-F1
#
_cell.length_a   1.000
_cell.length_b   1.000
_cell.length_c   1.000
_cell.angle_alpha   90.00
_cell.angle_beta   90.00
_cell.angle_gamma   90.00
#
_symmetry.space_group_name_H-M   'P 1'
#
loop_
_entity.id
_entity.type
_entity.pdbx_description
1 polymer ?
#
loop_
_entity_poly.entity_id
_entity_poly.type
_entity_poly.pdbx_seq_one_letter_code
_entity_poly.pdbx_strand_id
1 'polypeptide(L)'
;MDGKCTSGCLNNSYGFDCSQECKGHCKNQTQCQQEDGSCPAGCEEGYSGMKCDSVGCEKGDSGSNCDNAAPRKLSNGSMVCSVNCLNKTCHPVTGSCTLGCVKGFGDVNCSTSCANCLNQACERKTAICVDGCIVGFTGQDCSFAQTEADSGLLPESQSWLWFTLLLIAMIGLMNIFLTIFLKRNAAAMKEETGDK
;
A
#
# COMPACT_ATOMS: atom_id res chain seq x y z
N MET A 1 -19.24 48.63 15.16
CA MET A 1 -19.08 48.53 13.69
C MET A 1 -18.55 47.15 13.43
N ASP A 2 -19.31 46.33 12.72
CA ASP A 2 -19.17 44.86 12.73
C ASP A 2 -18.07 44.36 11.76
N GLY A 3 -17.17 45.27 11.36
CA GLY A 3 -16.03 45.00 10.48
C GLY A 3 -16.40 44.62 9.04
N LYS A 4 -17.67 44.53 8.66
CA LYS A 4 -18.11 44.12 7.32
C LYS A 4 -18.39 45.34 6.43
N CYS A 5 -17.72 45.44 5.28
CA CYS A 5 -18.07 46.39 4.22
C CYS A 5 -19.53 46.19 3.77
N THR A 6 -20.36 47.22 3.91
CA THR A 6 -21.80 47.19 3.60
C THR A 6 -22.10 47.07 2.11
N SER A 7 -21.18 47.51 1.25
CA SER A 7 -21.30 47.44 -0.21
C SER A 7 -20.57 46.24 -0.83
N GLY A 8 -20.01 45.33 -0.02
CA GLY A 8 -19.10 44.29 -0.51
C GLY A 8 -17.68 44.79 -0.74
N CYS A 9 -16.77 43.86 -1.04
CA CYS A 9 -15.40 44.16 -1.48
C CYS A 9 -15.33 44.36 -3.00
N LEU A 10 -14.49 45.30 -3.44
CA LEU A 10 -14.23 45.61 -4.85
C LEU A 10 -12.85 45.07 -5.27
N ASN A 11 -12.59 45.04 -6.58
CA ASN A 11 -11.30 44.64 -7.15
C ASN A 11 -10.86 43.20 -6.77
N ASN A 12 -11.77 42.23 -6.76
CA ASN A 12 -11.42 40.84 -6.43
C ASN A 12 -10.70 40.72 -5.07
N SER A 13 -11.25 41.38 -4.04
CA SER A 13 -10.79 41.20 -2.65
C SER A 13 -11.86 40.63 -1.72
N TYR A 14 -11.45 40.16 -0.55
CA TYR A 14 -12.30 39.62 0.52
C TYR A 14 -11.69 39.90 1.89
N GLY A 15 -12.40 39.48 2.93
CA GLY A 15 -12.11 39.77 4.33
C GLY A 15 -12.92 40.95 4.85
N PHE A 16 -12.86 41.15 6.16
CA PHE A 16 -13.55 42.24 6.84
C PHE A 16 -13.17 43.62 6.26
N ASP A 17 -11.89 43.84 6.02
CA ASP A 17 -11.32 45.08 5.49
C ASP A 17 -11.00 45.05 3.99
N CYS A 18 -11.42 44.00 3.27
CA CYS A 18 -11.08 43.81 1.85
C CYS A 18 -9.58 43.82 1.55
N SER A 19 -8.73 43.44 2.51
CA SER A 19 -7.27 43.39 2.34
C SER A 19 -6.77 42.12 1.67
N GLN A 20 -7.59 41.08 1.59
CA GLN A 20 -7.19 39.79 1.03
C GLN A 20 -7.61 39.70 -0.43
N GLU A 21 -6.69 39.31 -1.31
CA GLU A 21 -6.98 39.16 -2.74
C GLU A 21 -7.63 37.79 -3.03
N CYS A 22 -8.71 37.80 -3.81
CA CYS A 22 -9.30 36.61 -4.43
C CYS A 22 -8.31 36.07 -5.48
N LYS A 23 -7.42 35.16 -5.08
CA LYS A 23 -6.42 34.54 -5.97
C LYS A 23 -6.99 33.43 -6.88
N GLY A 24 -8.27 33.14 -6.74
CA GLY A 24 -8.95 32.02 -7.38
C GLY A 24 -9.51 32.29 -8.76
N HIS A 25 -9.64 31.23 -9.55
CA HIS A 25 -10.31 31.21 -10.85
C HIS A 25 -11.82 31.01 -10.69
N CYS A 26 -12.52 31.99 -10.12
CA CYS A 26 -13.97 31.95 -10.01
C CYS A 26 -14.62 32.04 -11.39
N LYS A 27 -15.61 31.18 -11.66
CA LYS A 27 -16.29 31.09 -12.96
C LYS A 27 -16.84 32.45 -13.42
N ASN A 28 -16.72 32.76 -14.71
CA ASN A 28 -17.18 34.02 -15.32
C ASN A 28 -16.60 35.28 -14.65
N GLN A 29 -15.41 35.20 -14.04
CA GLN A 29 -14.79 36.29 -13.29
C GLN A 29 -15.70 36.83 -12.17
N THR A 30 -16.51 35.95 -11.56
CA THR A 30 -17.40 36.33 -10.46
C THR A 30 -16.57 36.73 -9.24
N GLN A 31 -16.92 37.86 -8.61
CA GLN A 31 -16.31 38.31 -7.35
C GLN A 31 -16.44 37.22 -6.27
N CYS A 32 -15.35 36.92 -5.56
CA CYS A 32 -15.38 35.96 -4.46
C CYS A 32 -16.12 36.52 -3.23
N GLN A 33 -16.68 35.64 -2.39
CA GLN A 33 -17.44 36.03 -1.21
C GLN A 33 -16.55 36.81 -0.24
N GLN A 34 -17.05 37.95 0.26
CA GLN A 34 -16.32 38.80 1.19
C GLN A 34 -15.94 38.07 2.48
N GLU A 35 -16.77 37.15 2.96
CA GLU A 35 -16.62 36.55 4.28
C GLU A 35 -15.42 35.61 4.36
N ASP A 36 -15.23 34.78 3.34
CA ASP A 36 -14.26 33.69 3.37
C ASP A 36 -13.40 33.60 2.10
N GLY A 37 -13.74 34.33 1.05
CA GLY A 37 -13.07 34.31 -0.25
C GLY A 37 -13.53 33.21 -1.19
N SER A 38 -14.66 32.55 -0.92
CA SER A 38 -15.17 31.44 -1.72
C SER A 38 -15.82 31.90 -3.04
N CYS A 39 -15.81 31.05 -4.07
CA CYS A 39 -16.41 31.36 -5.37
C CYS A 39 -17.86 30.84 -5.44
N PRO A 40 -18.90 31.72 -5.41
CA PRO A 40 -20.30 31.28 -5.33
C PRO A 40 -20.80 30.60 -6.60
N ALA A 41 -20.24 30.95 -7.76
CA ALA A 41 -20.57 30.35 -9.06
C ALA A 41 -19.76 29.08 -9.38
N GLY A 42 -18.95 28.61 -8.42
CA GLY A 42 -17.95 27.57 -8.63
C GLY A 42 -16.74 28.06 -9.42
N CYS A 43 -15.91 27.11 -9.84
CA CYS A 43 -14.62 27.37 -10.49
C CYS A 43 -14.73 27.36 -12.02
N GLU A 44 -13.80 28.06 -12.67
CA GLU A 44 -13.50 27.88 -14.09
C GLU A 44 -13.10 26.43 -14.39
N GLU A 45 -13.24 26.02 -15.64
CA GLU A 45 -12.88 24.67 -16.07
C GLU A 45 -11.40 24.39 -15.76
N GLY A 46 -11.13 23.26 -15.08
CA GLY A 46 -9.79 22.92 -14.64
C GLY A 46 -9.36 23.56 -13.31
N TYR A 47 -10.26 24.20 -12.56
CA TYR A 47 -10.02 24.70 -11.20
C TYR A 47 -11.00 24.08 -10.19
N SER A 48 -10.59 23.96 -8.93
CA SER A 48 -11.36 23.34 -7.84
C SER A 48 -11.03 23.96 -6.48
N GLY A 49 -11.77 23.52 -5.45
CA GLY A 49 -11.69 24.06 -4.09
C GLY A 49 -12.65 25.24 -3.87
N MET A 50 -12.92 25.58 -2.61
CA MET A 50 -13.88 26.65 -2.27
C MET A 50 -13.45 28.00 -2.84
N LYS A 51 -12.14 28.25 -2.90
CA LYS A 51 -11.55 29.48 -3.43
C LYS A 51 -11.11 29.37 -4.89
N CYS A 52 -11.24 28.22 -5.54
CA CYS A 52 -10.78 28.01 -6.93
C CYS A 52 -9.30 28.37 -7.18
N ASP A 53 -8.47 28.30 -6.14
CA ASP A 53 -7.02 28.51 -6.17
C ASP A 53 -6.26 27.21 -6.46
N SER A 54 -6.98 26.09 -6.50
CA SER A 54 -6.45 24.76 -6.80
C SER A 54 -6.81 24.37 -8.22
N VAL A 55 -5.90 23.73 -8.93
CA VAL A 55 -6.15 23.24 -10.30
C VAL A 55 -6.94 21.93 -10.22
N GLY A 56 -8.20 21.98 -10.66
CA GLY A 56 -9.20 20.93 -10.62
C GLY A 56 -8.89 19.75 -11.52
N CYS A 57 -9.22 18.56 -11.04
CA CYS A 57 -9.10 17.30 -11.75
C CYS A 57 -10.21 17.19 -12.82
N GLU A 58 -9.92 16.55 -13.96
CA GLU A 58 -10.95 16.23 -14.96
C GLU A 58 -12.04 15.32 -14.36
N LYS A 59 -13.21 15.34 -15.00
CA LYS A 59 -14.44 14.67 -14.58
C LYS A 59 -14.27 13.14 -14.54
N GLY A 60 -13.82 12.64 -13.40
CA GLY A 60 -13.61 11.21 -13.11
C GLY A 60 -13.25 10.95 -11.65
N ASP A 61 -12.58 11.91 -10.98
CA ASP A 61 -12.21 11.79 -9.58
C ASP A 61 -13.18 12.54 -8.68
N SER A 62 -14.06 11.79 -8.02
CA SER A 62 -14.97 12.30 -6.99
C SER A 62 -14.22 12.56 -5.68
N GLY A 63 -13.32 13.54 -5.66
CA GLY A 63 -12.56 13.93 -4.48
C GLY A 63 -12.35 15.45 -4.40
N SER A 64 -12.73 16.07 -3.29
CA SER A 64 -12.53 17.51 -3.01
C SER A 64 -11.07 17.89 -2.75
N ASN A 65 -10.17 16.91 -2.67
CA ASN A 65 -8.72 17.07 -2.65
C ASN A 65 -8.16 16.27 -3.82
N CYS A 66 -7.67 16.96 -4.85
CA CYS A 66 -6.77 16.35 -5.82
C CYS A 66 -5.47 16.05 -5.06
N ASP A 67 -5.42 14.93 -4.32
CA ASP A 67 -4.19 14.43 -3.73
C ASP A 67 -3.21 14.27 -4.89
N ASN A 68 -2.29 15.23 -5.05
CA ASN A 68 -1.31 15.26 -6.12
C ASN A 68 -0.26 14.14 -5.91
N ALA A 69 -0.64 12.98 -5.37
CA ALA A 69 0.24 11.84 -5.18
C ALA A 69 0.76 11.34 -6.54
N ALA A 70 -0.05 11.45 -7.61
CA ALA A 70 0.33 11.11 -8.96
C ALA A 70 0.44 12.33 -9.90
N PRO A 71 1.34 12.28 -10.89
CA PRO A 71 1.47 13.32 -11.90
C PRO A 71 0.29 13.27 -12.89
N ARG A 72 -0.20 14.44 -13.32
CA ARG A 72 -1.33 14.54 -14.27
C ARG A 72 -1.10 15.61 -15.33
N LYS A 73 -1.72 15.45 -16.50
CA LYS A 73 -1.77 16.48 -17.55
C LYS A 73 -3.02 17.32 -17.40
N LEU A 74 -2.87 18.62 -17.59
CA LEU A 74 -3.94 19.61 -17.63
C LEU A 74 -4.47 19.78 -19.06
N SER A 75 -5.68 20.32 -19.18
CA SER A 75 -6.33 20.61 -20.47
C SER A 75 -5.53 21.58 -21.35
N ASN A 76 -4.71 22.44 -20.76
CA ASN A 76 -3.79 23.33 -21.47
C ASN A 76 -2.46 22.65 -21.87
N GLY A 77 -2.33 21.34 -21.68
CA GLY A 77 -1.13 20.56 -21.96
C GLY A 77 -0.03 20.65 -20.89
N SER A 78 -0.22 21.44 -19.83
CA SER A 78 0.73 21.56 -18.73
C SER A 78 0.76 20.31 -17.85
N MET A 79 1.94 19.97 -17.32
CA MET A 79 2.15 18.81 -16.45
C MET A 79 2.18 19.23 -15.00
N VAL A 80 1.30 18.65 -14.19
CA VAL A 80 1.36 18.76 -12.73
C VAL A 80 2.15 17.57 -12.20
N CYS A 81 3.26 17.84 -11.51
CA CYS A 81 4.08 16.82 -10.87
C CYS A 81 3.42 16.26 -9.61
N SER A 82 3.82 15.06 -9.21
CA SER A 82 3.51 14.57 -7.88
C SER A 82 4.06 15.52 -6.81
N VAL A 83 3.31 15.76 -5.73
CA VAL A 83 3.81 16.51 -4.56
C VAL A 83 4.98 15.80 -3.87
N ASN A 84 5.12 14.50 -4.11
CA ASN A 84 6.18 13.68 -3.55
C ASN A 84 7.44 13.68 -4.43
N CYS A 85 7.44 14.36 -5.58
CA CYS A 85 8.67 14.63 -6.31
C CYS A 85 9.57 15.59 -5.51
N LEU A 86 10.86 15.32 -5.45
CA LEU A 86 11.84 16.25 -4.90
C LEU A 86 11.77 17.60 -5.62
N ASN A 87 11.62 18.68 -4.84
CA ASN A 87 11.47 20.06 -5.32
C ASN A 87 10.36 20.23 -6.38
N LYS A 88 9.33 19.38 -6.37
CA LYS A 88 8.24 19.37 -7.36
C LYS A 88 8.75 19.30 -8.82
N THR A 89 9.91 18.67 -9.03
CA THR A 89 10.53 18.58 -10.36
C THR A 89 10.22 17.23 -10.99
N CYS A 90 9.57 17.26 -12.16
CA CYS A 90 9.26 16.08 -12.95
C CYS A 90 9.44 16.34 -14.44
N HIS A 91 9.47 15.25 -15.22
CA HIS A 91 9.57 15.33 -16.66
C HIS A 91 8.28 15.92 -17.26
N PRO A 92 8.35 16.93 -18.14
CA PRO A 92 7.20 17.73 -18.57
C PRO A 92 6.20 16.95 -19.44
N VAL A 93 6.58 15.78 -19.96
CA VAL A 93 5.70 14.95 -20.78
C VAL A 93 5.21 13.72 -20.03
N THR A 94 6.09 13.07 -19.28
CA THR A 94 5.83 11.75 -18.67
C THR A 94 5.43 11.84 -17.21
N GLY A 95 5.68 12.97 -16.53
CA GLY A 95 5.40 13.13 -15.10
C GLY A 95 6.40 12.47 -14.16
N SER A 96 7.41 11.77 -14.69
CA SER A 96 8.37 11.05 -13.88
C SER A 96 9.27 12.00 -13.09
N CYS A 97 9.43 11.76 -11.79
CA CYS A 97 10.25 12.61 -10.92
C CYS A 97 11.75 12.41 -11.26
N THR A 98 12.36 13.41 -11.89
CA THR A 98 13.74 13.32 -12.42
C THR A 98 14.78 13.43 -11.32
N LEU A 99 14.47 14.15 -10.24
CA LEU A 99 15.33 14.29 -9.06
C LEU A 99 15.10 13.21 -8.00
N GLY A 100 14.07 12.36 -8.17
CA GLY A 100 13.67 11.34 -7.22
C GLY A 100 12.50 11.75 -6.31
N CYS A 101 12.28 10.95 -5.27
CA CYS A 101 11.15 11.06 -4.36
C CYS A 101 11.55 11.63 -3.00
N VAL A 102 10.61 12.29 -2.34
CA VAL A 102 10.72 12.56 -0.90
C VAL A 102 10.76 11.23 -0.12
N LYS A 103 11.35 11.26 1.08
CA LYS A 103 11.48 10.06 1.92
C LYS A 103 10.10 9.42 2.18
N GLY A 104 10.03 8.10 2.11
CA GLY A 104 8.79 7.33 2.32
C GLY A 104 7.92 7.17 1.07
N PHE A 105 8.38 7.62 -0.09
CA PHE A 105 7.72 7.41 -1.38
C PHE A 105 8.69 6.80 -2.39
N GLY A 106 8.15 5.96 -3.25
CA GLY A 106 8.88 5.30 -4.34
C GLY A 106 8.03 5.24 -5.60
N ASP A 107 8.53 4.51 -6.59
CA ASP A 107 8.08 4.48 -7.98
C ASP A 107 8.60 5.63 -8.88
N VAL A 108 8.41 5.50 -10.20
CA VAL A 108 8.89 6.48 -11.18
C VAL A 108 8.26 7.87 -11.06
N ASN A 109 7.09 7.95 -10.42
CA ASN A 109 6.22 9.11 -10.27
C ASN A 109 6.04 9.53 -8.80
N CYS A 110 6.70 8.86 -7.86
CA CYS A 110 6.57 9.04 -6.41
C CYS A 110 5.11 8.96 -5.93
N SER A 111 4.31 8.11 -6.58
CA SER A 111 2.88 7.95 -6.27
C SER A 111 2.62 6.93 -5.17
N THR A 112 3.54 5.98 -5.02
CA THR A 112 3.44 4.89 -4.07
C THR A 112 4.09 5.28 -2.75
N SER A 113 3.30 5.27 -1.68
CA SER A 113 3.80 5.36 -0.31
C SER A 113 4.48 4.05 0.06
N CYS A 114 5.67 4.14 0.64
CA CYS A 114 6.41 3.00 1.20
C CYS A 114 5.88 2.67 2.59
N ALA A 115 4.56 2.49 2.64
CA ALA A 115 3.81 2.10 3.81
C ALA A 115 4.26 0.71 4.24
N ASN A 116 4.34 0.49 5.55
CA ASN A 116 4.71 -0.80 6.14
C ASN A 116 6.13 -1.31 5.80
N CYS A 117 6.92 -0.59 4.99
CA CYS A 117 8.35 -0.83 4.89
C CYS A 117 9.03 -0.44 6.22
N LEU A 118 10.01 -1.23 6.65
CA LEU A 118 10.84 -0.86 7.78
C LEU A 118 11.54 0.48 7.50
N ASN A 119 11.49 1.40 8.47
CA ASN A 119 12.00 2.78 8.35
C ASN A 119 11.42 3.60 7.17
N GLN A 120 10.32 3.16 6.56
CA GLN A 120 9.79 3.70 5.31
C GLN A 120 10.83 3.69 4.17
N ALA A 121 11.74 2.71 4.21
CA ALA A 121 12.83 2.58 3.25
C ALA A 121 12.42 1.63 2.11
N CYS A 122 12.39 2.16 0.90
CA CYS A 122 12.02 1.44 -0.31
C CYS A 122 12.89 1.87 -1.49
N GLU A 123 12.98 1.02 -2.50
CA GLU A 123 13.66 1.32 -3.74
C GLU A 123 12.91 2.42 -4.49
N ARG A 124 13.65 3.46 -4.86
CA ARG A 124 13.10 4.68 -5.48
C ARG A 124 12.21 4.44 -6.70
N LYS A 125 12.50 3.46 -7.56
CA LYS A 125 11.79 3.27 -8.85
C LYS A 125 10.71 2.20 -8.83
N THR A 126 10.75 1.29 -7.87
CA THR A 126 9.86 0.12 -7.80
C THR A 126 8.97 0.16 -6.56
N ALA A 127 9.30 1.02 -5.58
CA ALA A 127 8.66 1.07 -4.26
C ALA A 127 8.77 -0.23 -3.45
N ILE A 128 9.68 -1.14 -3.82
CA ILE A 128 9.95 -2.38 -3.09
C ILE A 128 10.72 -2.07 -1.80
N CYS A 129 10.31 -2.62 -0.67
CA CYS A 129 10.97 -2.37 0.61
C CYS A 129 12.36 -3.00 0.65
N VAL A 130 13.39 -2.20 0.95
CA VAL A 130 14.79 -2.66 0.95
C VAL A 130 15.21 -3.29 2.28
N ASP A 131 14.59 -2.83 3.37
CA ASP A 131 14.87 -3.29 4.73
C ASP A 131 13.83 -4.32 5.23
N GLY A 132 12.93 -4.76 4.35
CA GLY A 132 11.80 -5.64 4.68
C GLY A 132 10.59 -4.91 5.26
N CYS A 133 9.66 -5.69 5.82
CA CYS A 133 8.38 -5.21 6.34
C CYS A 133 8.39 -5.01 7.85
N ILE A 134 7.55 -4.09 8.34
CA ILE A 134 7.17 -4.05 9.75
C ILE A 134 6.38 -5.31 10.12
N VAL A 135 6.35 -5.63 11.42
CA VAL A 135 5.63 -6.81 11.93
C VAL A 135 4.15 -6.76 11.54
N GLY A 136 3.62 -7.89 11.09
CA GLY A 136 2.23 -8.02 10.66
C GLY A 136 2.01 -7.68 9.18
N PHE A 137 3.07 -7.42 8.40
CA PHE A 137 2.98 -7.24 6.95
C PHE A 137 3.98 -8.14 6.21
N THR A 138 3.62 -8.52 4.99
CA THR A 138 4.42 -9.39 4.11
C THR A 138 4.30 -8.97 2.64
N GLY A 139 5.10 -9.59 1.77
CA GLY A 139 5.26 -9.21 0.36
C GLY A 139 6.50 -8.33 0.11
N GLN A 140 6.79 -8.06 -1.16
CA GLN A 140 7.94 -7.22 -1.56
C GLN A 140 7.73 -5.73 -1.27
N ASP A 141 6.48 -5.29 -1.27
CA ASP A 141 6.03 -3.92 -1.02
C ASP A 141 5.28 -3.80 0.32
N CYS A 142 5.22 -4.87 1.12
CA CYS A 142 4.53 -4.93 2.41
C CYS A 142 3.04 -4.55 2.34
N SER A 143 2.40 -4.81 1.20
CA SER A 143 0.97 -4.52 0.97
C SER A 143 0.02 -5.51 1.65
N PHE A 144 0.51 -6.69 2.05
CA PHE A 144 -0.33 -7.73 2.63
C PHE A 144 -0.22 -7.73 4.15
N ALA A 145 -1.30 -7.41 4.85
CA ALA A 145 -1.38 -7.62 6.29
C ALA A 145 -1.47 -9.13 6.58
N GLN A 146 -0.56 -9.63 7.41
CA GLN A 146 -0.67 -10.96 8.01
C GLN A 146 -1.86 -10.93 8.96
N THR A 147 -2.94 -11.60 8.59
CA THR A 147 -3.93 -12.01 9.58
C THR A 147 -3.29 -13.06 10.47
N GLU A 148 -3.71 -13.13 11.74
CA GLU A 148 -3.17 -14.01 12.79
C GLU A 148 -3.23 -15.52 12.47
N ALA A 149 -3.61 -15.91 11.25
CA ALA A 149 -3.62 -17.27 10.75
C ALA A 149 -2.32 -17.70 10.03
N ASP A 150 -1.40 -16.78 9.69
CA ASP A 150 -0.18 -17.10 8.92
C ASP A 150 1.13 -16.91 9.70
N SER A 151 1.04 -16.72 11.02
CA SER A 151 2.21 -16.82 11.91
C SER A 151 2.63 -18.29 12.04
N GLY A 152 3.36 -18.79 11.03
CA GLY A 152 4.62 -19.49 11.26
C GLY A 152 4.65 -20.68 12.23
N LEU A 153 3.57 -21.42 12.42
CA LEU A 153 3.65 -22.82 12.85
C LEU A 153 3.72 -23.67 11.58
N LEU A 154 4.92 -23.76 11.01
CA LEU A 154 5.29 -24.88 10.16
C LEU A 154 5.01 -26.17 10.95
N PRO A 155 4.26 -27.15 10.43
CA PRO A 155 4.46 -28.53 10.79
C PRO A 155 5.23 -29.21 9.64
N GLU A 156 6.32 -28.62 9.13
CA GLU A 156 7.27 -29.40 8.32
C GLU A 156 8.01 -30.45 9.17
N SER A 157 7.83 -30.43 10.50
CA SER A 157 8.27 -31.47 11.43
C SER A 157 7.34 -32.69 11.51
N GLN A 158 6.18 -32.71 10.84
CA GLN A 158 5.29 -33.89 10.84
C GLN A 158 5.90 -35.09 10.11
N SER A 159 6.93 -34.90 9.28
CA SER A 159 7.62 -36.00 8.60
C SER A 159 8.19 -37.03 9.58
N TRP A 160 8.66 -36.60 10.76
CA TRP A 160 9.25 -37.51 11.75
C TRP A 160 8.20 -38.41 12.38
N LEU A 161 6.97 -37.92 12.57
CA LEU A 161 5.87 -38.74 13.07
C LEU A 161 5.56 -39.89 12.09
N TRP A 162 5.55 -39.61 10.79
CA TRP A 162 5.42 -40.67 9.77
C TRP A 162 6.60 -41.65 9.78
N PHE A 163 7.85 -41.18 9.94
CA PHE A 163 9.02 -42.07 10.05
C PHE A 163 9.00 -42.93 11.32
N THR A 164 8.56 -42.38 12.46
CA THR A 164 8.43 -43.15 13.71
C THR A 164 7.34 -44.22 13.60
N LEU A 165 6.20 -43.91 12.97
CA LEU A 165 5.13 -44.89 12.73
C LEU A 165 5.60 -46.02 11.80
N LEU A 166 6.34 -45.70 10.72
CA LEU A 166 6.93 -46.71 9.83
C LEU A 166 7.95 -47.59 10.56
N LEU A 167 8.81 -47.03 11.41
CA LEU A 167 9.80 -47.79 12.17
C LEU A 167 9.13 -48.77 13.15
N ILE A 168 8.09 -48.31 13.88
CA ILE A 168 7.32 -49.14 14.81
C ILE A 168 6.65 -50.31 14.06
N ALA A 169 6.06 -50.04 12.89
CA ALA A 169 5.44 -51.07 12.06
C ALA A 169 6.47 -52.13 11.59
N MET A 170 7.67 -51.70 11.16
CA MET A 170 8.74 -52.61 10.74
C MET A 170 9.26 -53.48 11.88
N ILE A 171 9.48 -52.90 13.07
CA ILE A 171 9.88 -53.66 14.27
C ILE A 171 8.80 -54.67 14.66
N GLY A 172 7.52 -54.28 14.57
CA GLY A 172 6.38 -55.17 14.82
C GLY A 172 6.38 -56.37 13.88
N LEU A 173 6.52 -56.14 12.57
CA LEU A 173 6.59 -57.22 11.57
C LEU A 173 7.81 -58.12 11.77
N MET A 174 8.97 -57.57 12.12
CA MET A 174 10.17 -58.36 12.38
C MET A 174 10.00 -59.29 13.59
N ASN A 175 9.37 -58.82 14.66
CA ASN A 175 9.07 -59.65 15.83
C ASN A 175 8.03 -60.74 15.52
N ILE A 176 6.98 -60.41 14.75
CA ILE A 176 5.99 -61.39 14.29
C ILE A 176 6.69 -62.47 13.44
N PHE A 177 7.53 -62.06 12.49
CA PHE A 177 8.27 -62.99 11.66
C PHE A 177 9.21 -63.89 12.49
N LEU A 178 9.93 -63.30 13.45
CA LEU A 178 10.80 -64.05 14.36
C LEU A 178 10.02 -65.05 15.21
N THR A 179 8.86 -64.67 15.75
CA THR A 179 8.02 -65.62 16.52
C THR A 179 7.48 -66.74 15.64
N ILE A 180 7.08 -66.47 14.40
CA ILE A 180 6.67 -67.50 13.43
C ILE A 180 7.86 -68.42 13.11
N PHE A 181 9.05 -67.87 12.87
CA PHE A 181 10.26 -68.62 12.57
C PHE A 181 10.68 -69.52 13.75
N LEU A 182 10.70 -68.98 14.97
CA LEU A 182 10.97 -69.73 16.18
C LEU A 182 9.93 -70.84 16.41
N LYS A 183 8.64 -70.57 16.18
CA LYS A 183 7.59 -71.60 16.27
C LYS A 183 7.75 -72.70 15.22
N ARG A 184 8.10 -72.34 13.98
CA ARG A 184 8.34 -73.33 12.90
C ARG A 184 9.57 -74.20 13.18
N ASN A 185 10.65 -73.62 13.67
CA ASN A 185 11.85 -74.36 14.01
C ASN A 185 11.66 -75.21 15.28
N ALA A 186 10.91 -74.73 16.27
CA ALA A 186 10.56 -75.52 17.45
C ALA A 186 9.61 -76.69 17.11
N ALA A 187 8.71 -76.52 16.13
CA ALA A 187 7.90 -77.62 15.62
C ALA A 187 8.76 -78.65 14.88
N ALA A 188 9.73 -78.22 14.08
CA ALA A 188 10.68 -79.11 13.42
C ALA A 188 11.55 -79.91 14.40
N MET A 189 11.96 -79.31 15.53
CA MET A 189 12.73 -80.04 16.56
C MET A 189 11.90 -81.05 17.38
N LYS A 190 10.57 -80.88 17.48
CA LYS A 190 9.72 -81.87 18.15
C LYS A 190 9.56 -83.15 17.34
N GLU A 191 9.77 -83.09 16.02
CA GLU A 191 9.66 -84.25 15.12
C GLU A 191 10.88 -85.19 15.24
N GLU A 192 12.04 -84.72 15.72
CA GLU A 192 13.24 -85.56 15.94
C GLU A 192 13.32 -86.20 17.33
N THR A 193 12.57 -85.73 18.33
CA THR A 193 12.56 -86.30 19.71
C THR A 193 11.40 -87.26 19.99
N GLY A 194 10.57 -87.56 18.99
CA GLY A 194 9.35 -88.38 19.12
C GLY A 194 9.46 -89.83 18.64
N ASP A 195 10.68 -90.35 18.45
CA ASP A 195 10.92 -91.78 18.19
C ASP A 195 12.04 -92.30 19.10
N LYS A 196 11.64 -92.69 20.32
CA LYS A 196 12.30 -93.70 21.17
C LYS A 196 11.46 -94.01 22.40
#